data_AF-A0A523R7V0-F1
#
_entry.id   AF-A0A523R7V0-F1
#
_cell.length_a   1.000
_cell.length_b   1.000
_cell.length_c   1.000
_cell.angle_alpha   90.00
_cell.angle_beta   90.00
_cell.angle_gamma   90.00
#
_symmetry.space_group_name_H-M   'P 1'
#
loop_
_entity.id
_entity.type
_entity.pdbx_description
1 polymer ?
#
loop_
_entity_poly.entity_id
_entity_poly.type
_entity_poly.pdbx_seq_one_letter_code
_entity_poly.pdbx_strand_id
1 'polypeptide(L)'
;INVDVQNLGETAADSFRVGFFFITPETTISEISTYSIGKVSRRMSPDTISYDTLSLGIDSVKTATANFNLPFDLYSVYAIIDPDNWVEEGDESNNSSLDNPTYIWVDHFPVTQDSGTDGQVQSCDSVLYCSFPPNAVSSKTVLALKPDSMKKPILEPDISPVPINGDTTRAYSVTLSREVLTDSFLISFALDDSIISFPWLYLWLDDYNKWTTIGKALNDSIFYERKTRNTGLFSVFFNKDSIPPTITSRIENSDFKNGTVYEKKVRVTSVLTDKNGIDVVTRRINLVLNGDTVDFKDYSYSKNPSDSRAFPLKYSVELEDGSYFLIISAWDVNGNQGFDTLSFNVSIPFNIWGIGNYPNPVYLDSTIFTYHLTRDADEVVLKIFTSGGRLIKEFVKQSVPEGYDEIIWDLKDEEKNSVANGVYFYRFIARRKGEEKIETFKMAILR
;
A
#
# COMPACT_ATOMS: atom_id res chain seq x y z
N ILE A 1 -15.04 30.51 11.58
CA ILE A 1 -15.60 31.45 10.57
C ILE A 1 -14.79 32.74 10.61
N ASN A 2 -14.59 33.36 9.46
CA ASN A 2 -13.95 34.66 9.32
C ASN A 2 -14.96 35.63 8.69
N VAL A 3 -15.19 36.78 9.33
CA VAL A 3 -16.09 37.83 8.83
C VAL A 3 -15.30 39.13 8.74
N ASP A 4 -15.25 39.73 7.56
CA ASP A 4 -14.64 41.04 7.38
C ASP A 4 -15.63 42.13 7.83
N VAL A 5 -15.15 43.00 8.70
CA VAL A 5 -15.89 44.13 9.26
C VAL A 5 -15.24 45.43 8.81
N GLN A 6 -16.02 46.30 8.20
CA GLN A 6 -15.57 47.57 7.64
C GLN A 6 -16.17 48.75 8.41
N ASN A 7 -15.33 49.72 8.75
CA ASN A 7 -15.78 51.02 9.24
C ASN A 7 -15.83 52.03 8.07
N LEU A 8 -17.02 52.53 7.76
CA LEU A 8 -17.27 53.56 6.73
C LEU A 8 -17.59 54.94 7.34
N GLY A 9 -17.51 55.06 8.66
CA GLY A 9 -17.83 56.28 9.40
C GLY A 9 -16.67 57.26 9.47
N GLU A 10 -16.97 58.48 9.91
CA GLU A 10 -15.99 59.57 10.04
C GLU A 10 -15.16 59.50 11.33
N THR A 11 -15.47 58.55 12.22
CA THR A 11 -14.79 58.32 13.50
C THR A 11 -14.26 56.90 13.62
N ALA A 12 -13.16 56.72 14.36
CA ALA A 12 -12.68 55.38 14.69
C ALA A 12 -13.68 54.70 15.63
N ALA A 13 -13.94 53.41 15.43
CA ALA A 13 -14.62 52.57 16.39
C ALA A 13 -13.57 51.97 17.31
N ASP A 14 -13.64 52.33 18.60
CA ASP A 14 -12.76 51.79 19.65
C ASP A 14 -13.00 50.27 19.85
N SER A 15 -12.69 49.71 21.02
CA SER A 15 -12.86 48.28 21.24
C SER A 15 -14.35 47.88 21.30
N PHE A 16 -14.83 47.12 20.32
CA PHE A 16 -16.19 46.55 20.28
C PHE A 16 -16.15 45.04 19.97
N ARG A 17 -17.29 44.36 20.12
CA ARG A 17 -17.39 42.91 19.90
C ARG A 17 -18.09 42.58 18.60
N VAL A 18 -17.72 41.45 18.01
CA VAL A 18 -18.46 40.80 16.93
C VAL A 18 -18.96 39.46 17.46
N GLY A 19 -20.26 39.32 17.65
CA GLY A 19 -20.90 38.10 18.14
C GLY A 19 -21.29 37.18 16.99
N PHE A 20 -21.05 35.88 17.14
CA PHE A 20 -21.47 34.84 16.19
C PHE A 20 -22.60 34.00 16.80
N PHE A 21 -23.61 33.70 15.99
CA PHE A 21 -24.85 33.06 16.41
C PHE A 21 -25.28 31.98 15.41
N PHE A 22 -25.89 30.88 15.87
CA PHE A 22 -26.45 29.85 14.99
C PHE A 22 -27.97 29.79 15.10
N ILE A 23 -28.59 29.29 14.04
CA ILE A 23 -30.00 28.94 13.98
C ILE A 23 -30.08 27.52 13.46
N THR A 24 -30.77 26.65 14.19
CA THR A 24 -31.06 25.29 13.72
C THR A 24 -32.27 25.31 12.77
N PRO A 25 -32.41 24.32 11.87
CA PRO A 25 -33.50 24.29 10.88
C PRO A 25 -34.90 24.26 11.50
N GLU A 26 -35.00 23.81 12.76
CA GLU A 26 -36.24 23.75 13.53
C GLU A 26 -36.69 25.10 14.11
N THR A 27 -35.83 26.12 14.09
CA THR A 27 -36.15 27.46 14.59
C THR A 27 -36.93 28.24 13.53
N THR A 28 -38.14 28.69 13.85
CA THR A 28 -38.99 29.37 12.84
C THR A 28 -38.56 30.83 12.62
N ILE A 29 -38.65 31.32 11.37
CA ILE A 29 -38.40 32.74 11.03
C ILE A 29 -39.30 33.70 11.82
N SER A 30 -40.47 33.27 12.28
CA SER A 30 -41.35 34.06 13.16
C SER A 30 -40.83 34.20 14.59
N GLU A 31 -40.02 33.25 15.07
CA GLU A 31 -39.29 33.44 16.33
C GLU A 31 -38.17 34.46 16.10
N ILE A 32 -37.52 34.42 14.93
CA ILE A 32 -36.46 35.34 14.49
C ILE A 32 -36.98 36.77 14.22
N SER A 33 -38.21 36.96 13.74
CA SER A 33 -38.76 38.30 13.43
C SER A 33 -39.10 39.16 14.66
N THR A 34 -39.13 38.56 15.84
CA THR A 34 -39.07 39.31 17.10
C THR A 34 -37.65 39.78 17.48
N TYR A 35 -36.61 39.30 16.78
CA TYR A 35 -35.22 39.73 16.94
C TYR A 35 -34.82 40.90 16.01
N SER A 36 -35.60 41.21 14.97
CA SER A 36 -35.19 42.13 13.89
C SER A 36 -36.01 43.44 13.76
N ILE A 37 -36.93 43.78 14.68
CA ILE A 37 -37.75 45.02 14.52
C ILE A 37 -37.83 45.90 15.79
N GLY A 38 -37.06 45.60 16.83
CA GLY A 38 -36.92 46.51 17.98
C GLY A 38 -35.46 46.59 18.33
N LYS A 39 -34.93 47.82 18.46
CA LYS A 39 -33.62 48.17 19.07
C LYS A 39 -32.89 46.95 19.61
N VAL A 40 -31.71 46.63 19.06
CA VAL A 40 -30.83 45.58 19.58
C VAL A 40 -30.46 45.94 21.03
N SER A 41 -31.34 45.62 21.96
CA SER A 41 -31.18 45.78 23.39
C SER A 41 -30.97 44.38 23.96
N ARG A 42 -29.90 43.72 23.51
CA ARG A 42 -29.45 42.49 24.16
C ARG A 42 -27.94 42.51 24.29
N ARG A 43 -27.48 42.77 25.52
CA ARG A 43 -26.25 42.16 26.03
C ARG A 43 -26.24 40.68 25.61
N MET A 44 -25.10 40.19 25.12
CA MET A 44 -24.90 38.80 24.65
C MET A 44 -25.93 37.79 25.21
N SER A 45 -26.76 37.22 24.33
CA SER A 45 -27.74 36.17 24.63
C SER A 45 -27.03 34.87 25.09
N PRO A 46 -27.70 33.94 25.79
CA PRO A 46 -27.17 32.59 26.05
C PRO A 46 -26.78 31.81 24.77
N ASP A 47 -27.26 32.25 23.61
CA ASP A 47 -27.09 31.60 22.30
C ASP A 47 -25.87 32.09 21.51
N THR A 48 -25.02 32.94 22.10
CA THR A 48 -23.76 33.34 21.47
C THR A 48 -22.81 32.14 21.37
N ILE A 49 -22.45 31.74 20.15
CA ILE A 49 -21.52 30.64 19.88
C ILE A 49 -20.12 30.99 20.39
N SER A 50 -19.68 32.19 20.02
CA SER A 50 -18.38 32.77 20.30
C SER A 50 -18.43 34.24 19.91
N TYR A 51 -17.44 35.01 20.33
CA TYR A 51 -17.24 36.38 19.87
C TYR A 51 -15.78 36.66 19.59
N ASP A 52 -15.53 37.68 18.80
CA ASP A 52 -14.22 38.30 18.67
C ASP A 52 -14.30 39.77 19.14
N THR A 53 -13.17 40.36 19.50
CA THR A 53 -13.08 41.77 19.90
C THR A 53 -12.20 42.50 18.91
N LEU A 54 -12.76 43.50 18.24
CA LEU A 54 -12.08 44.31 17.24
C LEU A 54 -11.98 45.76 17.68
N SER A 55 -11.04 46.47 17.05
CA SER A 55 -10.94 47.93 17.06
C SER A 55 -10.70 48.37 15.62
N LEU A 56 -11.48 49.32 15.10
CA LEU A 56 -11.40 49.74 13.70
C LEU A 56 -11.04 51.21 13.59
N GLY A 57 -9.96 51.51 12.87
CA GLY A 57 -9.67 52.87 12.45
C GLY A 57 -10.69 53.37 11.42
N ILE A 58 -10.63 54.67 11.13
CA ILE A 58 -11.38 55.30 10.03
C ILE A 58 -11.00 54.63 8.71
N ASP A 59 -11.98 54.36 7.84
CA ASP A 59 -11.82 53.72 6.53
C ASP A 59 -11.00 52.42 6.56
N SER A 60 -11.19 51.61 7.60
CA SER A 60 -10.44 50.36 7.79
C SER A 60 -11.33 49.12 7.78
N VAL A 61 -10.73 47.99 7.41
CA VAL A 61 -11.33 46.66 7.44
C VAL A 61 -10.50 45.77 8.36
N LYS A 62 -11.15 45.01 9.24
CA LYS A 62 -10.52 43.91 9.98
C LYS A 62 -11.41 42.67 9.94
N THR A 63 -10.78 41.52 10.02
CA THR A 63 -11.48 40.23 10.07
C THR A 63 -11.71 39.81 11.51
N ALA A 64 -12.96 39.57 11.89
CA ALA A 64 -13.34 38.89 13.12
C ALA A 64 -13.29 37.37 12.90
N THR A 65 -12.70 36.64 13.85
CA THR A 65 -12.59 35.18 13.80
C THR A 65 -13.22 34.53 15.03
N ALA A 66 -14.09 33.54 14.78
CA ALA A 66 -14.63 32.68 15.83
C ALA A 66 -14.41 31.20 15.54
N ASN A 67 -13.99 30.47 16.58
CA ASN A 67 -13.91 29.02 16.64
C ASN A 67 -15.12 28.48 17.41
N PHE A 68 -15.67 27.36 16.96
CA PHE A 68 -16.82 26.73 17.60
C PHE A 68 -16.75 25.21 17.50
N ASN A 69 -17.56 24.54 18.33
CA ASN A 69 -17.78 23.11 18.27
C ASN A 69 -19.30 22.89 18.27
N LEU A 70 -19.82 22.38 17.16
CA LEU A 70 -21.26 22.16 16.96
C LEU A 70 -21.51 20.66 16.71
N PRO A 71 -22.66 20.12 17.15
CA PRO A 71 -23.13 18.80 16.73
C PRO A 71 -23.29 18.68 15.20
N PHE A 72 -23.53 17.46 14.72
CA PHE A 72 -23.90 17.24 13.32
C PHE A 72 -25.28 17.82 13.05
N ASP A 73 -25.35 18.89 12.26
CA ASP A 73 -26.58 19.47 11.73
C ASP A 73 -26.24 20.49 10.62
N LEU A 74 -27.27 20.99 9.97
CA LEU A 74 -27.22 22.22 9.19
C LEU A 74 -27.41 23.42 10.11
N TYR A 75 -26.43 24.31 10.13
CA TYR A 75 -26.54 25.56 10.87
C TYR A 75 -26.58 26.75 9.91
N SER A 76 -27.51 27.67 10.15
CA SER A 76 -27.42 29.02 9.62
C SER A 76 -26.61 29.85 10.61
N VAL A 77 -25.48 30.39 10.18
CA VAL A 77 -24.60 31.21 11.00
C VAL A 77 -24.67 32.66 10.55
N TYR A 78 -24.83 33.56 11.52
CA TYR A 78 -24.83 35.00 11.30
C TYR A 78 -23.94 35.70 12.33
N ALA A 79 -23.51 36.90 11.99
CA ALA A 79 -22.72 37.77 12.86
C ALA A 79 -23.50 39.05 13.17
N ILE A 80 -23.33 39.55 14.39
CA ILE A 80 -23.80 40.88 14.81
C ILE A 80 -22.56 41.69 15.23
N ILE A 81 -22.39 42.84 14.61
CA ILE A 81 -21.39 43.85 14.96
C ILE A 81 -21.93 44.66 16.14
N ASP A 82 -21.06 44.91 17.12
CA ASP A 82 -21.39 45.66 18.33
C ASP A 82 -22.74 45.28 18.99
N PRO A 83 -22.97 43.99 19.30
CA PRO A 83 -24.25 43.53 19.84
C PRO A 83 -24.58 44.17 21.20
N ASP A 84 -23.57 44.68 21.91
CA ASP A 84 -23.70 45.33 23.20
C ASP A 84 -23.96 46.86 23.10
N ASN A 85 -23.94 47.42 21.88
CA ASN A 85 -24.11 48.84 21.57
C ASN A 85 -23.15 49.75 22.38
N TRP A 86 -21.85 49.54 22.17
CA TRP A 86 -20.76 50.32 22.78
C TRP A 86 -20.25 51.44 21.87
N VAL A 87 -20.50 51.36 20.57
CA VAL A 87 -20.10 52.32 19.55
C VAL A 87 -21.31 53.16 19.17
N GLU A 88 -21.21 54.48 19.33
CA GLU A 88 -22.28 55.39 18.90
C GLU A 88 -22.26 55.54 17.37
N GLU A 89 -23.37 55.22 16.71
CA GLU A 89 -23.49 55.27 15.25
C GLU A 89 -24.83 55.81 14.73
N GLY A 90 -24.88 56.09 13.43
CA GLY A 90 -26.05 56.70 12.78
C GLY A 90 -27.18 55.74 12.44
N ASP A 91 -26.91 54.44 12.32
CA ASP A 91 -27.88 53.42 11.93
C ASP A 91 -27.58 52.04 12.53
N GLU A 92 -28.17 51.79 13.70
CA GLU A 92 -28.08 50.54 14.47
C GLU A 92 -28.76 49.33 13.82
N SER A 93 -29.51 49.54 12.74
CA SER A 93 -30.32 48.47 12.13
C SER A 93 -29.56 47.59 11.14
N ASN A 94 -28.34 47.99 10.76
CA ASN A 94 -27.56 47.33 9.71
C ASN A 94 -26.38 46.49 10.23
N ASN A 95 -26.24 46.36 11.55
CA ASN A 95 -25.15 45.63 12.20
C ASN A 95 -25.23 44.11 12.12
N SER A 96 -26.24 43.56 11.46
CA SER A 96 -26.52 42.12 11.46
C SER A 96 -26.45 41.54 10.06
N SER A 97 -25.78 40.38 9.95
CA SER A 97 -25.81 39.58 8.72
C SER A 97 -27.02 38.64 8.65
N LEU A 98 -28.02 38.81 9.52
CA LEU A 98 -29.18 37.90 9.65
C LEU A 98 -30.05 37.85 8.38
N ASP A 99 -30.11 38.94 7.61
CA ASP A 99 -30.85 38.98 6.34
C ASP A 99 -30.16 38.15 5.24
N ASN A 100 -28.90 37.76 5.45
CA ASN A 100 -28.15 36.91 4.53
C ASN A 100 -27.21 35.95 5.31
N PRO A 101 -27.76 34.95 6.01
CA PRO A 101 -26.97 34.05 6.84
C PRO A 101 -26.12 33.10 5.98
N THR A 102 -24.98 32.69 6.52
CA THR A 102 -24.12 31.67 5.90
C THR A 102 -24.52 30.29 6.40
N TYR A 103 -24.77 29.35 5.50
CA TYR A 103 -25.10 27.97 5.86
C TYR A 103 -23.84 27.11 5.98
N ILE A 104 -23.74 26.34 7.06
CA ILE A 104 -22.63 25.43 7.32
C ILE A 104 -23.20 24.06 7.69
N TRP A 105 -22.78 23.03 6.96
CA TRP A 105 -23.01 21.66 7.35
C TRP A 105 -21.85 21.19 8.21
N VAL A 106 -22.12 20.71 9.43
CA VAL A 106 -21.08 20.11 10.27
C VAL A 106 -20.94 18.64 9.88
N ASP A 107 -20.00 18.34 8.98
CA ASP A 107 -19.75 17.02 8.39
C ASP A 107 -18.43 16.36 8.87
N HIS A 108 -17.84 16.89 9.95
CA HIS A 108 -16.59 16.43 10.53
C HIS A 108 -16.82 15.82 11.90
N PHE A 109 -16.46 14.55 12.06
CA PHE A 109 -16.73 13.76 13.26
C PHE A 109 -15.44 13.42 14.00
N PRO A 110 -15.35 13.66 15.32
CA PRO A 110 -14.19 13.21 16.09
C PRO A 110 -14.18 11.67 16.13
N VAL A 111 -13.01 11.08 15.84
CA VAL A 111 -12.76 9.65 16.04
C VAL A 111 -11.65 9.49 17.05
N THR A 112 -11.93 8.77 18.13
CA THR A 112 -10.98 8.53 19.23
C THR A 112 -10.65 7.05 19.35
N GLN A 113 -9.52 6.74 20.00
CA GLN A 113 -9.15 5.36 20.26
C GLN A 113 -10.16 4.67 21.21
N ASP A 114 -10.63 5.36 22.25
CA ASP A 114 -11.48 4.74 23.28
C ASP A 114 -12.92 4.50 22.81
N SER A 115 -13.50 5.43 22.03
CA SER A 115 -14.92 5.36 21.64
C SER A 115 -15.14 5.20 20.14
N GLY A 116 -14.09 5.27 19.31
CA GLY A 116 -14.26 5.36 17.86
C GLY A 116 -15.06 6.60 17.49
N THR A 117 -16.14 6.44 16.72
CA THR A 117 -17.12 7.51 16.41
C THR A 117 -18.20 7.69 17.47
N ASP A 118 -18.26 6.84 18.50
CA ASP A 118 -19.32 6.83 19.52
C ASP A 118 -20.74 6.68 18.92
N GLY A 119 -20.87 5.75 17.98
CA GLY A 119 -22.12 5.49 17.25
C GLY A 119 -21.94 5.55 15.73
N GLN A 120 -23.07 5.62 15.03
CA GLN A 120 -23.12 5.78 13.59
C GLN A 120 -23.19 7.27 13.24
N VAL A 121 -22.39 7.68 12.27
CA VAL A 121 -22.37 9.04 11.71
C VAL A 121 -22.70 8.98 10.22
N GLN A 122 -23.20 10.08 9.64
CA GLN A 122 -23.77 10.07 8.29
C GLN A 122 -23.30 11.24 7.42
N SER A 123 -23.40 11.09 6.10
CA SER A 123 -23.25 12.18 5.13
C SER A 123 -24.41 13.17 5.23
N CYS A 124 -24.21 14.38 4.71
CA CYS A 124 -25.21 15.45 4.74
C CYS A 124 -26.54 15.10 4.03
N ASP A 125 -26.51 14.19 3.06
CA ASP A 125 -27.68 13.71 2.33
C ASP A 125 -28.27 12.41 2.90
N SER A 126 -27.78 11.95 4.06
CA SER A 126 -28.27 10.76 4.76
C SER A 126 -28.22 9.47 3.91
N VAL A 127 -27.26 9.37 2.98
CA VAL A 127 -27.05 8.19 2.14
C VAL A 127 -25.91 7.32 2.68
N LEU A 128 -24.77 7.93 2.99
CA LEU A 128 -23.60 7.21 3.48
C LEU A 128 -23.55 7.30 4.99
N TYR A 129 -23.34 6.16 5.63
CA TYR A 129 -23.14 6.03 7.07
C TYR A 129 -21.82 5.32 7.36
N CYS A 130 -21.18 5.71 8.45
CA CYS A 130 -19.95 5.09 8.92
C CYS A 130 -20.01 4.88 10.44
N SER A 131 -19.38 3.82 10.92
CA SER A 131 -19.18 3.58 12.35
C SER A 131 -17.80 2.98 12.60
N PHE A 132 -16.99 3.70 13.35
CA PHE A 132 -15.66 3.25 13.78
C PHE A 132 -15.81 2.68 15.18
N PRO A 133 -15.45 1.41 15.42
CA PRO A 133 -15.45 0.86 16.77
C PRO A 133 -14.28 1.40 17.60
N PRO A 134 -14.32 1.24 18.94
CA PRO A 134 -13.15 1.40 19.79
C PRO A 134 -11.91 0.68 19.23
N ASN A 135 -10.74 1.29 19.36
CA ASN A 135 -9.44 0.83 18.86
C ASN A 135 -9.30 0.72 17.32
N ALA A 136 -10.28 1.20 16.55
CA ALA A 136 -10.15 1.28 15.09
C ALA A 136 -9.07 2.28 14.64
N VAL A 137 -8.73 3.26 15.48
CA VAL A 137 -7.68 4.25 15.23
C VAL A 137 -6.63 4.25 16.36
N SER A 138 -5.37 4.51 16.01
CA SER A 138 -4.24 4.56 16.94
C SER A 138 -4.13 5.87 17.72
N SER A 139 -4.79 6.94 17.26
CA SER A 139 -4.83 8.24 17.93
C SER A 139 -6.03 9.06 17.44
N LYS A 140 -6.34 10.15 18.15
CA LYS A 140 -7.45 11.04 17.80
C LYS A 140 -7.30 11.60 16.39
N THR A 141 -8.37 11.54 15.61
CA THR A 141 -8.47 12.09 14.26
C THR A 141 -9.87 12.67 14.02
N VAL A 142 -10.06 13.29 12.87
CA VAL A 142 -11.35 13.80 12.40
C VAL A 142 -11.73 13.04 11.14
N LEU A 143 -12.91 12.44 11.13
CA LEU A 143 -13.55 11.79 9.98
C LEU A 143 -14.38 12.81 9.21
N ALA A 144 -14.28 12.82 7.89
CA ALA A 144 -15.18 13.58 7.02
C ALA A 144 -15.89 12.63 6.04
N LEU A 145 -17.20 12.83 5.88
CA LEU A 145 -18.08 12.09 4.98
C LEU A 145 -18.69 13.04 3.96
N LYS A 146 -18.25 12.97 2.69
CA LYS A 146 -18.65 13.95 1.68
C LYS A 146 -19.22 13.28 0.43
N PRO A 147 -20.41 13.69 -0.04
CA PRO A 147 -20.85 13.34 -1.39
C PRO A 147 -19.81 13.81 -2.43
N ASP A 148 -19.58 12.99 -3.44
CA ASP A 148 -18.62 13.24 -4.51
C ASP A 148 -19.12 12.58 -5.81
N SER A 149 -18.38 12.78 -6.89
CA SER A 149 -18.64 12.17 -8.20
C SER A 149 -17.85 10.90 -8.38
N MET A 150 -18.54 9.85 -8.81
CA MET A 150 -17.98 8.56 -9.20
C MET A 150 -16.94 8.76 -10.31
N LYS A 151 -15.76 8.18 -10.12
CA LYS A 151 -14.79 8.01 -11.19
C LYS A 151 -15.31 6.98 -12.19
N LYS A 152 -15.30 7.32 -13.48
CA LYS A 152 -15.79 6.42 -14.53
C LYS A 152 -15.00 5.10 -14.49
N PRO A 153 -15.67 3.94 -14.43
CA PRO A 153 -14.99 2.65 -14.59
C PRO A 153 -14.30 2.57 -15.96
N ILE A 154 -13.00 2.28 -15.97
CA ILE A 154 -12.20 2.18 -17.19
C ILE A 154 -11.72 0.74 -17.32
N LEU A 155 -12.10 0.07 -18.42
CA LEU A 155 -11.75 -1.35 -18.65
C LEU A 155 -12.23 -2.27 -17.53
N GLU A 156 -13.44 -2.03 -17.03
CA GLU A 156 -14.13 -2.84 -16.02
C GLU A 156 -15.54 -3.18 -16.55
N PRO A 157 -15.64 -4.00 -17.61
CA PRO A 157 -16.90 -4.22 -18.33
C PRO A 157 -18.00 -4.93 -17.52
N ASP A 158 -17.67 -5.58 -16.40
CA ASP A 158 -18.63 -6.40 -15.64
C ASP A 158 -19.25 -5.69 -14.43
N ILE A 159 -18.89 -4.42 -14.21
CA ILE A 159 -19.53 -3.58 -13.21
C ILE A 159 -20.41 -2.52 -13.86
N SER A 160 -21.54 -2.24 -13.24
CA SER A 160 -22.43 -1.15 -13.64
C SER A 160 -22.90 -0.38 -12.40
N PRO A 161 -22.88 0.96 -12.40
CA PRO A 161 -23.29 1.76 -11.24
C PRO A 161 -24.71 1.43 -10.77
N VAL A 162 -24.90 1.40 -9.45
CA VAL A 162 -26.23 1.37 -8.86
C VAL A 162 -26.73 2.81 -8.69
N PRO A 163 -27.94 3.16 -9.17
CA PRO A 163 -28.48 4.50 -8.95
C PRO A 163 -28.67 4.78 -7.45
N ILE A 164 -28.13 5.91 -6.98
CA ILE A 164 -28.34 6.43 -5.63
C ILE A 164 -29.27 7.62 -5.75
N ASN A 165 -30.50 7.51 -5.24
CA ASN A 165 -31.55 8.52 -5.42
C ASN A 165 -31.78 8.91 -6.89
N GLY A 166 -31.69 7.92 -7.79
CA GLY A 166 -31.85 8.09 -9.24
C GLY A 166 -30.59 8.53 -10.00
N ASP A 167 -29.48 8.81 -9.31
CA ASP A 167 -28.22 9.27 -9.90
C ASP A 167 -27.17 8.15 -9.92
N THR A 168 -26.67 7.81 -11.11
CA THR A 168 -25.66 6.75 -11.33
C THR A 168 -24.23 7.27 -11.26
N THR A 169 -24.04 8.56 -10.97
CA THR A 169 -22.73 9.20 -10.91
C THR A 169 -22.29 9.51 -9.49
N ARG A 170 -23.04 9.09 -8.47
CA ARG A 170 -22.71 9.37 -7.06
C ARG A 170 -21.62 8.46 -6.51
N ALA A 171 -20.72 9.06 -5.76
CA ALA A 171 -19.78 8.40 -4.89
C ALA A 171 -19.66 9.20 -3.58
N TYR A 172 -18.96 8.65 -2.60
CA TYR A 172 -18.79 9.30 -1.31
C TYR A 172 -17.36 9.15 -0.82
N SER A 173 -16.78 10.27 -0.43
CA SER A 173 -15.45 10.33 0.15
C SER A 173 -15.52 10.11 1.66
N VAL A 174 -14.78 9.11 2.13
CA VAL A 174 -14.56 8.81 3.55
C VAL A 174 -13.10 9.09 3.84
N THR A 175 -12.81 10.14 4.58
CA THR A 175 -11.42 10.57 4.82
C THR A 175 -11.17 10.80 6.30
N LEU A 176 -9.95 10.49 6.74
CA LEU A 176 -9.46 10.85 8.05
C LEU A 176 -8.43 11.98 7.89
N SER A 177 -8.45 12.94 8.81
CA SER A 177 -7.47 14.05 8.83
C SER A 177 -6.02 13.61 9.01
N ARG A 178 -5.80 12.35 9.41
CA ARG A 178 -4.50 11.70 9.66
C ARG A 178 -4.60 10.21 9.33
N GLU A 179 -3.52 9.62 8.84
CA GLU A 179 -3.39 8.17 8.61
C GLU A 179 -3.16 7.42 9.92
N VAL A 180 -4.25 7.11 10.63
CA VAL A 180 -4.21 6.49 11.96
C VAL A 180 -5.07 5.24 12.07
N LEU A 181 -5.64 4.77 10.96
CA LEU A 181 -6.50 3.58 10.93
C LEU A 181 -5.69 2.31 11.21
N THR A 182 -6.12 1.53 12.20
CA THR A 182 -5.47 0.29 12.63
C THR A 182 -6.35 -0.93 12.49
N ASP A 183 -7.68 -0.76 12.47
CA ASP A 183 -8.63 -1.85 12.29
C ASP A 183 -9.75 -1.50 11.32
N SER A 184 -10.65 -2.43 11.06
CA SER A 184 -11.79 -2.19 10.17
C SER A 184 -12.86 -1.32 10.80
N PHE A 185 -13.53 -0.52 9.98
CA PHE A 185 -14.76 0.21 10.34
C PHE A 185 -15.93 -0.25 9.46
N LEU A 186 -17.16 0.02 9.89
CA LEU A 186 -18.37 -0.28 9.15
C LEU A 186 -18.72 0.89 8.23
N ILE A 187 -19.03 0.57 6.97
CA ILE A 187 -19.61 1.49 6.00
C ILE A 187 -20.98 0.95 5.57
N SER A 188 -21.98 1.82 5.55
CA SER A 188 -23.36 1.45 5.22
C SER A 188 -23.95 2.46 4.24
N PHE A 189 -24.57 1.98 3.16
CA PHE A 189 -25.32 2.82 2.23
C PHE A 189 -26.81 2.62 2.46
N ALA A 190 -27.55 3.71 2.73
CA ALA A 190 -29.00 3.72 2.65
C ALA A 190 -29.40 3.86 1.18
N LEU A 191 -29.94 2.80 0.60
CA LEU A 191 -30.38 2.78 -0.80
C LEU A 191 -31.89 2.52 -0.86
N ASP A 192 -32.50 2.83 -1.99
CA ASP A 192 -33.92 2.55 -2.22
C ASP A 192 -34.20 1.03 -2.23
N ASP A 193 -35.20 0.61 -1.46
CA ASP A 193 -35.69 -0.77 -1.38
C ASP A 193 -36.20 -1.32 -2.73
N SER A 194 -36.42 -0.45 -3.73
CA SER A 194 -36.78 -0.85 -5.09
C SER A 194 -35.66 -1.55 -5.88
N ILE A 195 -34.44 -1.61 -5.34
CA ILE A 195 -33.30 -2.28 -5.98
C ILE A 195 -33.49 -3.81 -5.98
N ILE A 196 -33.72 -4.36 -7.17
CA ILE A 196 -34.07 -5.79 -7.37
C ILE A 196 -32.86 -6.74 -7.21
N SER A 197 -31.62 -6.24 -7.34
CA SER A 197 -30.40 -7.06 -7.28
C SER A 197 -29.44 -6.59 -6.20
N PHE A 198 -28.83 -7.53 -5.47
CA PHE A 198 -27.92 -7.22 -4.39
C PHE A 198 -26.68 -6.43 -4.86
N PRO A 199 -26.52 -5.18 -4.40
CA PRO A 199 -25.36 -4.38 -4.74
C PRO A 199 -24.08 -4.91 -4.09
N TRP A 200 -22.96 -4.46 -4.63
CA TRP A 200 -21.63 -4.66 -4.08
C TRP A 200 -21.04 -3.30 -3.77
N LEU A 201 -20.34 -3.19 -2.64
CA LEU A 201 -19.64 -1.97 -2.27
C LEU A 201 -18.24 -2.00 -2.87
N TYR A 202 -17.82 -0.85 -3.39
CA TYR A 202 -16.53 -0.67 -4.04
C TYR A 202 -15.77 0.52 -3.47
N LEU A 203 -14.45 0.39 -3.48
CA LEU A 203 -13.47 1.40 -3.14
C LEU A 203 -12.69 1.75 -4.41
N TRP A 204 -12.47 3.03 -4.65
CA TRP A 204 -11.60 3.50 -5.71
C TRP A 204 -10.12 3.38 -5.32
N LEU A 205 -9.31 2.84 -6.23
CA LEU A 205 -7.87 2.71 -6.12
C LEU A 205 -7.19 3.74 -7.02
N ASP A 206 -6.70 4.83 -6.42
CA ASP A 206 -6.06 5.93 -7.18
C ASP A 206 -4.81 5.47 -7.95
N ASP A 207 -4.00 4.58 -7.37
CA ASP A 207 -2.76 4.08 -7.98
C ASP A 207 -2.99 3.33 -9.31
N TYR A 208 -4.20 2.80 -9.53
CA TYR A 208 -4.52 1.95 -10.68
C TYR A 208 -5.73 2.43 -11.48
N ASN A 209 -6.42 3.49 -11.02
CA ASN A 209 -7.67 3.98 -11.58
C ASN A 209 -8.72 2.87 -11.74
N LYS A 210 -8.94 2.10 -10.67
CA LYS A 210 -9.86 0.95 -10.66
C LYS A 210 -10.77 0.98 -9.45
N TRP A 211 -11.98 0.44 -9.61
CA TRP A 211 -12.86 0.12 -8.50
C TRP A 211 -12.58 -1.31 -8.03
N THR A 212 -12.14 -1.48 -6.78
CA THR A 212 -12.04 -2.80 -6.14
C THR A 212 -13.19 -3.03 -5.18
N THR A 213 -13.72 -4.24 -5.13
CA THR A 213 -14.79 -4.57 -4.21
C THR A 213 -14.28 -4.80 -2.79
N ILE A 214 -14.99 -4.20 -1.84
CA ILE A 214 -14.88 -4.55 -0.41
C ILE A 214 -15.84 -5.70 -0.03
N GLY A 215 -16.64 -6.17 -1.00
CA GLY A 215 -17.49 -7.35 -0.91
C GLY A 215 -18.95 -7.07 -1.25
N LYS A 216 -19.70 -8.16 -1.40
CA LYS A 216 -21.16 -8.12 -1.53
C LYS A 216 -21.77 -7.48 -0.29
N ALA A 217 -22.65 -6.50 -0.50
CA ALA A 217 -23.35 -5.85 0.58
C ALA A 217 -24.22 -6.85 1.35
N LEU A 218 -24.21 -6.76 2.68
CA LEU A 218 -25.23 -7.41 3.48
C LEU A 218 -26.40 -6.44 3.58
N ASN A 219 -27.60 -6.92 3.24
CA ASN A 219 -28.80 -6.13 3.41
C ASN A 219 -29.30 -6.30 4.85
N ASP A 220 -29.25 -5.24 5.64
CA ASP A 220 -29.87 -5.14 6.96
C ASP A 220 -30.93 -4.03 6.91
N SER A 221 -32.18 -4.42 6.59
CA SER A 221 -33.30 -3.51 6.34
C SER A 221 -33.13 -2.62 5.10
N ILE A 222 -32.85 -1.32 5.29
CA ILE A 222 -32.63 -0.33 4.21
C ILE A 222 -31.13 -0.07 3.97
N PHE A 223 -30.27 -0.67 4.78
CA PHE A 223 -28.83 -0.45 4.78
C PHE A 223 -28.08 -1.59 4.10
N TYR A 224 -27.14 -1.21 3.25
CA TYR A 224 -26.22 -2.10 2.56
C TYR A 224 -24.82 -1.95 3.16
N GLU A 225 -24.40 -2.95 3.92
CA GLU A 225 -23.28 -2.78 4.85
C GLU A 225 -22.05 -3.64 4.52
N ARG A 226 -20.87 -3.09 4.83
CA ARG A 226 -19.61 -3.84 4.83
C ARG A 226 -18.57 -3.29 5.77
N LYS A 227 -17.69 -4.16 6.26
CA LYS A 227 -16.47 -3.74 6.97
C LYS A 227 -15.34 -3.50 5.97
N THR A 228 -14.58 -2.43 6.17
CA THR A 228 -13.40 -2.10 5.36
C THR A 228 -12.25 -1.63 6.26
N ARG A 229 -11.01 -1.87 5.83
CA ARG A 229 -9.77 -1.39 6.46
C ARG A 229 -9.13 -0.24 5.68
N ASN A 230 -9.85 0.31 4.70
CA ASN A 230 -9.36 1.37 3.84
C ASN A 230 -10.34 2.54 3.88
N THR A 231 -9.82 3.75 3.88
CA THR A 231 -10.56 5.00 3.62
C THR A 231 -10.39 5.36 2.14
N GLY A 232 -11.20 6.30 1.63
CA GLY A 232 -11.12 6.73 0.23
C GLY A 232 -12.49 7.01 -0.35
N LEU A 233 -12.59 6.93 -1.68
CA LEU A 233 -13.82 7.14 -2.42
C LEU A 233 -14.59 5.83 -2.58
N PHE A 234 -15.83 5.81 -2.12
CA PHE A 234 -16.71 4.64 -2.15
C PHE A 234 -17.90 4.85 -3.08
N SER A 235 -18.36 3.77 -3.70
CA SER A 235 -19.65 3.74 -4.37
C SER A 235 -20.19 2.31 -4.43
N VAL A 236 -21.30 2.15 -5.13
CA VAL A 236 -22.09 0.93 -5.18
C VAL A 236 -22.28 0.50 -6.64
N PHE A 237 -21.98 -0.76 -6.94
CA PHE A 237 -22.09 -1.32 -8.29
C PHE A 237 -22.84 -2.65 -8.27
N PHE A 238 -23.55 -2.94 -9.36
CA PHE A 238 -23.87 -4.31 -9.71
C PHE A 238 -22.63 -4.97 -10.27
N ASN A 239 -22.33 -6.18 -9.79
CA ASN A 239 -21.19 -6.97 -10.22
C ASN A 239 -21.70 -8.25 -10.90
N LYS A 240 -21.27 -8.50 -12.14
CA LYS A 240 -21.58 -9.72 -12.89
C LYS A 240 -20.36 -10.62 -13.09
N ASP A 241 -19.20 -10.22 -12.57
CA ASP A 241 -18.00 -11.01 -12.73
C ASP A 241 -17.98 -12.21 -11.79
N SER A 242 -17.68 -13.36 -12.37
CA SER A 242 -17.55 -14.63 -11.68
C SER A 242 -16.35 -15.42 -12.20
N ILE A 243 -15.49 -14.79 -13.01
CA ILE A 243 -14.34 -15.42 -13.64
C ILE A 243 -13.11 -15.03 -12.84
N PRO A 244 -12.44 -15.97 -12.15
CA PRO A 244 -11.20 -15.69 -11.46
C PRO A 244 -10.08 -15.21 -12.40
N PRO A 245 -9.07 -14.49 -11.86
CA PRO A 245 -7.89 -14.15 -12.63
C PRO A 245 -7.16 -15.42 -13.10
N THR A 246 -6.70 -15.41 -14.35
CA THR A 246 -5.84 -16.47 -14.88
C THR A 246 -4.40 -16.21 -14.45
N ILE A 247 -3.72 -17.25 -13.96
CA ILE A 247 -2.31 -17.19 -13.57
C ILE A 247 -1.58 -18.24 -14.39
N THR A 248 -0.57 -17.81 -15.15
CA THR A 248 0.28 -18.71 -15.93
C THR A 248 1.70 -18.61 -15.42
N SER A 249 2.21 -19.69 -14.85
CA SER A 249 3.55 -19.73 -14.25
C SER A 249 4.47 -20.68 -14.99
N ARG A 250 5.78 -20.39 -14.94
CA ARG A 250 6.82 -21.23 -15.51
C ARG A 250 8.11 -21.12 -14.71
N ILE A 251 8.93 -22.16 -14.80
CA ILE A 251 10.28 -22.19 -14.23
C ILE A 251 11.27 -21.94 -15.36
N GLU A 252 11.92 -20.78 -15.34
CA GLU A 252 12.77 -20.29 -16.42
C GLU A 252 13.98 -21.19 -16.68
N ASN A 253 14.54 -21.79 -15.62
CA ASN A 253 15.72 -22.65 -15.69
C ASN A 253 15.42 -24.13 -15.45
N SER A 254 14.19 -24.55 -15.77
CA SER A 254 13.85 -25.97 -15.82
C SER A 254 14.13 -26.57 -17.20
N ASP A 255 14.39 -27.88 -17.22
CA ASP A 255 14.37 -28.64 -18.46
C ASP A 255 12.92 -28.83 -18.94
N PHE A 256 12.66 -28.40 -20.18
CA PHE A 256 11.36 -28.40 -20.84
C PHE A 256 10.66 -29.77 -20.84
N LYS A 257 11.42 -30.87 -20.74
CA LYS A 257 10.85 -32.22 -20.86
C LYS A 257 10.28 -32.77 -19.55
N ASN A 258 10.89 -32.46 -18.40
CA ASN A 258 10.60 -33.15 -17.14
C ASN A 258 10.33 -32.23 -15.93
N GLY A 259 10.46 -30.90 -16.07
CA GLY A 259 10.23 -29.97 -14.95
C GLY A 259 11.30 -30.07 -13.84
N THR A 260 12.51 -30.54 -14.18
CA THR A 260 13.65 -30.59 -13.25
C THR A 260 14.52 -29.36 -13.42
N VAL A 261 14.96 -28.79 -12.30
CA VAL A 261 15.94 -27.71 -12.22
C VAL A 261 17.28 -28.29 -11.74
N TYR A 262 18.36 -28.00 -12.47
CA TYR A 262 19.70 -28.53 -12.17
C TYR A 262 20.62 -27.52 -11.47
N GLU A 263 20.04 -26.47 -10.89
CA GLU A 263 20.72 -25.38 -10.18
C GLU A 263 20.03 -25.17 -8.82
N LYS A 264 20.78 -24.75 -7.78
CA LYS A 264 20.19 -24.38 -6.48
C LYS A 264 19.17 -23.25 -6.63
N LYS A 265 19.50 -22.23 -7.43
CA LYS A 265 18.69 -21.03 -7.61
C LYS A 265 17.57 -21.27 -8.61
N VAL A 266 16.36 -21.51 -8.12
CA VAL A 266 15.15 -21.66 -8.92
C VAL A 266 14.58 -20.28 -9.28
N ARG A 267 14.24 -20.08 -10.56
CA ARG A 267 13.68 -18.82 -11.06
C ARG A 267 12.28 -19.07 -11.63
N VAL A 268 11.28 -18.50 -10.97
CA VAL A 268 9.87 -18.60 -11.38
C VAL A 268 9.41 -17.27 -11.94
N THR A 269 8.72 -17.34 -13.08
CA THR A 269 7.99 -16.20 -13.63
C THR A 269 6.53 -16.57 -13.79
N SER A 270 5.67 -15.60 -13.51
CA SER A 270 4.23 -15.75 -13.68
C SER A 270 3.66 -14.53 -14.35
N VAL A 271 2.58 -14.71 -15.09
CA VAL A 271 1.76 -13.62 -15.60
C VAL A 271 0.35 -13.82 -15.09
N LEU A 272 -0.12 -12.87 -14.31
CA LEU A 272 -1.49 -12.81 -13.80
C LEU A 272 -2.32 -11.94 -14.73
N THR A 273 -3.47 -12.39 -15.18
CA THR A 273 -4.33 -11.64 -16.10
C THR A 273 -5.80 -11.71 -15.73
N ASP A 274 -6.49 -10.58 -15.81
CA ASP A 274 -7.94 -10.48 -15.68
C ASP A 274 -8.52 -9.35 -16.54
N LYS A 275 -9.78 -9.49 -16.98
CA LYS A 275 -10.44 -8.51 -17.86
C LYS A 275 -10.79 -7.20 -17.15
N ASN A 276 -11.15 -7.23 -15.86
CA ASN A 276 -11.52 -6.08 -15.03
C ASN A 276 -10.30 -5.52 -14.30
N GLY A 277 -9.38 -6.37 -13.89
CA GLY A 277 -8.11 -6.01 -13.28
C GLY A 277 -7.75 -6.88 -12.08
N ILE A 278 -6.48 -6.87 -11.69
CA ILE A 278 -5.97 -7.60 -10.52
C ILE A 278 -5.90 -6.66 -9.32
N ASP A 279 -6.42 -7.10 -8.17
CA ASP A 279 -6.29 -6.38 -6.91
C ASP A 279 -4.96 -6.74 -6.24
N VAL A 280 -4.01 -5.80 -6.31
CA VAL A 280 -2.71 -5.87 -5.64
C VAL A 280 -2.54 -4.84 -4.52
N VAL A 281 -3.57 -4.02 -4.29
CA VAL A 281 -3.55 -2.92 -3.31
C VAL A 281 -4.18 -3.36 -2.00
N THR A 282 -5.42 -3.87 -2.07
CA THR A 282 -6.16 -4.25 -0.86
C THR A 282 -5.96 -5.71 -0.51
N ARG A 283 -5.62 -6.52 -1.51
CA ARG A 283 -5.28 -7.94 -1.37
C ARG A 283 -3.91 -8.18 -1.98
N ARG A 284 -3.03 -8.89 -1.26
CA ARG A 284 -1.69 -9.20 -1.77
C ARG A 284 -1.74 -10.48 -2.61
N ILE A 285 -0.82 -10.58 -3.56
CA ILE A 285 -0.51 -11.84 -4.24
C ILE A 285 0.12 -12.78 -3.20
N ASN A 286 -0.33 -14.03 -3.13
CA ASN A 286 0.18 -15.00 -2.15
C ASN A 286 0.93 -16.12 -2.87
N LEU A 287 2.15 -16.37 -2.41
CA LEU A 287 3.00 -17.47 -2.84
C LEU A 287 3.16 -18.44 -1.67
N VAL A 288 2.96 -19.74 -1.92
CA VAL A 288 3.12 -20.80 -0.92
C VAL A 288 4.03 -21.87 -1.48
N LEU A 289 5.21 -22.04 -0.91
CA LEU A 289 6.20 -23.04 -1.29
C LEU A 289 6.22 -24.16 -0.25
N ASN A 290 5.90 -25.38 -0.66
CA ASN A 290 5.83 -26.56 0.23
C ASN A 290 4.93 -26.40 1.47
N GLY A 291 3.94 -25.51 1.40
CA GLY A 291 3.03 -25.20 2.52
C GLY A 291 3.42 -23.95 3.30
N ASP A 292 4.65 -23.46 3.14
CA ASP A 292 5.15 -22.25 3.79
C ASP A 292 4.86 -21.01 2.93
N THR A 293 4.33 -19.97 3.57
CA THR A 293 4.06 -18.69 2.90
C THR A 293 5.37 -17.97 2.61
N VAL A 294 5.58 -17.58 1.36
CA VAL A 294 6.75 -16.82 0.91
C VAL A 294 6.62 -15.36 1.36
N ASP A 295 7.71 -14.77 1.86
CA ASP A 295 7.73 -13.36 2.26
C ASP A 295 7.55 -12.46 1.03
N PHE A 296 6.82 -11.36 1.21
CA PHE A 296 6.56 -10.39 0.15
C PHE A 296 7.83 -9.70 -0.40
N LYS A 297 8.95 -9.78 0.32
CA LYS A 297 10.25 -9.27 -0.12
C LYS A 297 10.95 -10.20 -1.12
N ASP A 298 10.58 -11.48 -1.16
CA ASP A 298 11.26 -12.49 -1.95
C ASP A 298 10.72 -12.60 -3.38
N TYR A 299 9.58 -11.94 -3.67
CA TYR A 299 9.04 -11.82 -5.01
C TYR A 299 8.75 -10.35 -5.38
N SER A 300 8.69 -10.10 -6.67
CA SER A 300 8.38 -8.78 -7.22
C SER A 300 7.38 -8.90 -8.36
N TYR A 301 6.56 -7.87 -8.56
CA TYR A 301 5.66 -7.78 -9.69
C TYR A 301 5.69 -6.38 -10.29
N SER A 302 5.53 -6.31 -11.60
CA SER A 302 5.54 -5.03 -12.32
C SER A 302 4.23 -4.30 -12.07
N LYS A 303 4.31 -3.13 -11.43
CA LYS A 303 3.17 -2.23 -11.28
C LYS A 303 3.07 -1.38 -12.55
N ASN A 304 2.05 -1.62 -13.36
CA ASN A 304 1.72 -0.73 -14.46
C ASN A 304 0.42 0.03 -14.15
N PRO A 305 0.49 1.29 -13.68
CA PRO A 305 -0.69 2.09 -13.35
C PRO A 305 -1.66 2.28 -14.52
N SER A 306 -1.16 2.23 -15.77
CA SER A 306 -1.99 2.45 -16.95
C SER A 306 -2.76 1.21 -17.41
N ASP A 307 -2.36 0.01 -16.99
CA ASP A 307 -3.05 -1.24 -17.31
C ASP A 307 -2.84 -2.28 -16.20
N SER A 308 -3.80 -2.36 -15.28
CA SER A 308 -3.83 -3.33 -14.17
C SER A 308 -4.48 -4.67 -14.54
N ARG A 309 -4.64 -4.97 -15.83
CA ARG A 309 -5.20 -6.25 -16.29
C ARG A 309 -4.14 -7.34 -16.44
N ALA A 310 -2.87 -6.99 -16.41
CA ALA A 310 -1.77 -7.94 -16.51
C ALA A 310 -0.62 -7.58 -15.58
N PHE A 311 -0.22 -8.53 -14.72
CA PHE A 311 0.89 -8.38 -13.78
C PHE A 311 1.93 -9.47 -13.98
N PRO A 312 3.07 -9.15 -14.60
CA PRO A 312 4.25 -10.00 -14.58
C PRO A 312 4.83 -10.07 -13.16
N LEU A 313 5.01 -11.28 -12.65
CA LEU A 313 5.60 -11.59 -11.35
C LEU A 313 6.88 -12.39 -11.53
N LYS A 314 7.88 -12.11 -10.69
CA LYS A 314 9.15 -12.82 -10.60
C LYS A 314 9.40 -13.26 -9.16
N TYR A 315 9.76 -14.52 -8.99
CA TYR A 315 10.15 -15.12 -7.72
C TYR A 315 11.46 -15.89 -7.91
N SER A 316 12.36 -15.83 -6.93
CA SER A 316 13.63 -16.57 -6.98
C SER A 316 14.00 -17.06 -5.59
N VAL A 317 14.38 -18.33 -5.50
CA VAL A 317 14.68 -19.00 -4.24
C VAL A 317 15.78 -20.03 -4.44
N GLU A 318 16.63 -20.21 -3.43
CA GLU A 318 17.63 -21.28 -3.40
C GLU A 318 17.05 -22.50 -2.71
N LEU A 319 17.09 -23.64 -3.38
CA LEU A 319 16.50 -24.90 -2.95
C LEU A 319 17.52 -26.03 -3.06
N GLU A 320 17.47 -26.94 -2.09
CA GLU A 320 18.23 -28.19 -2.11
C GLU A 320 17.53 -29.25 -2.96
N ASP A 321 18.21 -30.38 -3.20
CA ASP A 321 17.59 -31.51 -3.89
C ASP A 321 16.27 -31.92 -3.24
N GLY A 322 15.24 -32.08 -4.06
CA GLY A 322 13.94 -32.48 -3.57
C GLY A 322 12.82 -32.22 -4.58
N SER A 323 11.63 -32.64 -4.19
CA SER A 323 10.39 -32.33 -4.90
C SER A 323 9.71 -31.15 -4.22
N TYR A 324 9.27 -30.19 -5.03
CA TYR A 324 8.67 -28.96 -4.55
C TYR A 324 7.33 -28.71 -5.24
N PHE A 325 6.42 -28.10 -4.50
CA PHE A 325 5.21 -27.51 -5.05
C PHE A 325 5.14 -26.03 -4.68
N LEU A 326 4.82 -25.20 -5.65
CA LEU A 326 4.63 -23.75 -5.49
C LEU A 326 3.21 -23.40 -5.94
N ILE A 327 2.44 -22.81 -5.04
CA ILE A 327 1.11 -22.27 -5.32
C ILE A 327 1.22 -20.75 -5.40
N ILE A 328 0.68 -20.18 -6.47
CA ILE A 328 0.60 -18.73 -6.69
C ILE A 328 -0.87 -18.38 -6.77
N SER A 329 -1.36 -17.48 -5.92
CA SER A 329 -2.76 -17.07 -5.92
C SER A 329 -2.92 -15.57 -5.84
N ALA A 330 -3.99 -15.07 -6.46
CA ALA A 330 -4.31 -13.65 -6.49
C ALA A 330 -5.81 -13.43 -6.61
N TRP A 331 -6.23 -12.20 -6.34
CA TRP A 331 -7.61 -11.75 -6.44
C TRP A 331 -7.75 -10.76 -7.59
N ASP A 332 -8.86 -10.82 -8.31
CA ASP A 332 -9.26 -9.71 -9.17
C ASP A 332 -9.88 -8.57 -8.34
N VAL A 333 -10.15 -7.45 -9.00
CA VAL A 333 -10.83 -6.29 -8.39
C VAL A 333 -12.31 -6.56 -8.05
N ASN A 334 -12.89 -7.65 -8.54
CA ASN A 334 -14.27 -8.05 -8.31
C ASN A 334 -14.43 -9.12 -7.22
N GLY A 335 -13.33 -9.52 -6.58
CA GLY A 335 -13.32 -10.42 -5.44
C GLY A 335 -13.30 -11.91 -5.80
N ASN A 336 -12.97 -12.31 -7.04
CA ASN A 336 -12.73 -13.71 -7.38
C ASN A 336 -11.25 -14.05 -7.18
N GLN A 337 -10.99 -15.25 -6.66
CA GLN A 337 -9.63 -15.74 -6.41
C GLN A 337 -9.23 -16.81 -7.42
N GLY A 338 -8.09 -16.60 -8.08
CA GLY A 338 -7.46 -17.56 -8.97
C GLY A 338 -6.15 -18.09 -8.39
N PHE A 339 -5.72 -19.25 -8.86
CA PHE A 339 -4.42 -19.83 -8.50
C PHE A 339 -3.81 -20.63 -9.64
N ASP A 340 -2.49 -20.80 -9.57
CA ASP A 340 -1.72 -21.73 -10.39
C ASP A 340 -0.78 -22.55 -9.48
N THR A 341 -0.48 -23.78 -9.89
CA THR A 341 0.35 -24.70 -9.12
C THR A 341 1.46 -25.27 -9.98
N LEU A 342 2.71 -25.02 -9.58
CA LEU A 342 3.89 -25.62 -10.17
C LEU A 342 4.36 -26.80 -9.32
N SER A 343 4.57 -27.95 -9.93
CA SER A 343 5.25 -29.10 -9.32
C SER A 343 6.56 -29.32 -10.07
N PHE A 344 7.68 -29.35 -9.35
CA PHE A 344 9.00 -29.46 -9.95
C PHE A 344 9.99 -30.18 -9.04
N ASN A 345 11.10 -30.65 -9.62
CA ASN A 345 12.19 -31.26 -8.87
C ASN A 345 13.44 -30.38 -8.97
N VAL A 346 14.21 -30.33 -7.89
CA VAL A 346 15.57 -29.79 -7.90
C VAL A 346 16.52 -30.98 -7.78
N SER A 347 17.49 -31.05 -8.69
CA SER A 347 18.50 -32.10 -8.73
C SER A 347 19.83 -31.50 -9.16
N ILE A 348 20.63 -31.09 -8.19
CA ILE A 348 21.89 -30.37 -8.44
C ILE A 348 22.97 -31.40 -8.74
N PRO A 349 23.49 -31.47 -9.98
CA PRO A 349 24.52 -32.43 -10.34
C PRO A 349 25.82 -32.11 -9.59
N PHE A 350 26.59 -33.15 -9.26
CA PHE A 350 27.93 -32.98 -8.73
C PHE A 350 28.86 -32.48 -9.84
N ASN A 351 29.53 -31.37 -9.58
CA ASN A 351 30.44 -30.74 -10.52
C ASN A 351 31.54 -29.96 -9.77
N ILE A 352 32.68 -29.83 -10.44
CA ILE A 352 33.78 -28.96 -10.03
C ILE A 352 34.02 -27.91 -11.11
N TRP A 353 34.15 -26.64 -10.73
CA TRP A 353 34.33 -25.54 -11.67
C TRP A 353 35.13 -24.39 -11.05
N GLY A 354 35.39 -23.33 -11.83
CA GLY A 354 36.16 -22.17 -11.36
C GLY A 354 37.60 -22.51 -11.00
N ILE A 355 38.14 -23.57 -11.61
CA ILE A 355 39.49 -24.05 -11.36
C ILE A 355 40.50 -23.09 -11.96
N GLY A 356 41.46 -22.66 -11.15
CA GLY A 356 42.54 -21.80 -11.58
C GLY A 356 43.67 -21.79 -10.57
N ASN A 357 44.77 -21.11 -10.93
CA ASN A 357 45.83 -20.81 -9.99
C ASN A 357 46.27 -19.35 -10.13
N TYR A 358 46.60 -18.72 -9.00
CA TYR A 358 47.12 -17.35 -8.98
C TYR A 358 48.36 -17.26 -8.08
N PRO A 359 49.42 -16.54 -8.50
CA PRO A 359 49.60 -15.97 -9.84
C PRO A 359 49.88 -17.04 -10.91
N ASN A 360 49.51 -16.77 -12.16
CA ASN A 360 49.90 -17.58 -13.34
C ASN A 360 50.25 -16.63 -14.52
N PRO A 361 51.53 -16.51 -14.93
CA PRO A 361 52.69 -17.26 -14.45
C PRO A 361 53.01 -17.04 -12.97
N VAL A 362 53.51 -18.07 -12.31
CA VAL A 362 53.95 -18.01 -10.91
C VAL A 362 55.32 -17.36 -10.85
N TYR A 363 55.39 -16.16 -10.29
CA TYR A 363 56.63 -15.39 -10.07
C TYR A 363 56.99 -15.23 -8.58
N LEU A 364 56.19 -15.84 -7.70
CA LEU A 364 56.37 -15.87 -6.25
C LEU A 364 56.89 -17.25 -5.80
N ASP A 365 57.17 -17.39 -4.51
CA ASP A 365 57.55 -18.66 -3.89
C ASP A 365 56.37 -19.62 -3.66
N SER A 366 55.14 -19.19 -3.96
CA SER A 366 53.93 -20.00 -3.85
C SER A 366 52.88 -19.63 -4.88
N THR A 367 51.94 -20.55 -5.13
CA THR A 367 50.69 -20.28 -5.86
C THR A 367 49.52 -20.88 -5.10
N ILE A 368 48.34 -20.25 -5.25
CA ILE A 368 47.09 -20.72 -4.69
C ILE A 368 46.25 -21.27 -5.83
N PHE A 369 45.83 -22.52 -5.71
CA PHE A 369 44.82 -23.11 -6.57
C PHE A 369 43.44 -22.91 -5.95
N THR A 370 42.47 -22.50 -6.77
CA THR A 370 41.08 -22.27 -6.36
C THR A 370 40.16 -23.22 -7.09
N TYR A 371 39.06 -23.63 -6.47
CA TYR A 371 37.99 -24.37 -7.12
C TYR A 371 36.65 -24.17 -6.40
N HIS A 372 35.55 -24.50 -7.08
CA HIS A 372 34.21 -24.55 -6.52
C HIS A 372 33.60 -25.94 -6.73
N LEU A 373 32.97 -26.47 -5.69
CA LEU A 373 32.15 -27.68 -5.78
C LEU A 373 30.68 -27.33 -5.71
N THR A 374 29.86 -27.89 -6.61
CA THR A 374 28.39 -27.69 -6.56
C THR A 374 27.73 -28.48 -5.42
N ARG A 375 28.41 -29.52 -4.92
CA ARG A 375 28.02 -30.37 -3.79
C ARG A 375 29.27 -30.85 -3.04
N ASP A 376 29.12 -31.30 -1.80
CA ASP A 376 30.24 -31.87 -1.04
C ASP A 376 30.93 -33.03 -1.78
N ALA A 377 32.23 -33.17 -1.56
CA ALA A 377 33.04 -34.24 -2.13
C ALA A 377 33.63 -35.10 -1.02
N ASP A 378 33.60 -36.42 -1.21
CA ASP A 378 34.29 -37.37 -0.35
C ASP A 378 35.81 -37.10 -0.40
N GLU A 379 36.30 -36.71 -1.58
CA GLU A 379 37.71 -36.43 -1.83
C GLU A 379 37.92 -35.41 -2.96
N VAL A 380 38.86 -34.48 -2.77
CA VAL A 380 39.43 -33.65 -3.83
C VAL A 380 40.93 -33.87 -3.87
N VAL A 381 41.44 -34.25 -5.05
CA VAL A 381 42.86 -34.49 -5.30
C VAL A 381 43.39 -33.49 -6.32
N LEU A 382 44.45 -32.78 -5.98
CA LEU A 382 45.24 -31.99 -6.91
C LEU A 382 46.56 -32.71 -7.20
N LYS A 383 46.78 -33.07 -8.46
CA LYS A 383 48.06 -33.66 -8.92
C LYS A 383 48.78 -32.68 -9.83
N ILE A 384 50.07 -32.47 -9.62
CA ILE A 384 50.92 -31.56 -10.39
C ILE A 384 51.96 -32.35 -11.15
N PHE A 385 52.11 -32.07 -12.44
CA PHE A 385 52.96 -32.80 -13.38
C PHE A 385 53.92 -31.86 -14.11
N THR A 386 55.11 -32.35 -14.42
CA THR A 386 56.02 -31.68 -15.37
C THR A 386 55.44 -31.69 -16.79
N SER A 387 56.03 -30.90 -17.69
CA SER A 387 55.70 -30.93 -19.12
C SER A 387 55.87 -32.32 -19.78
N GLY A 388 56.75 -33.16 -19.23
CA GLY A 388 56.95 -34.55 -19.65
C GLY A 388 55.96 -35.56 -19.02
N GLY A 389 54.98 -35.10 -18.23
CA GLY A 389 53.96 -35.96 -17.61
C GLY A 389 54.40 -36.64 -16.30
N ARG A 390 55.55 -36.30 -15.73
CA ARG A 390 56.00 -36.83 -14.44
C ARG A 390 55.23 -36.17 -13.30
N LEU A 391 54.55 -36.94 -12.46
CA LEU A 391 53.93 -36.46 -11.22
C LEU A 391 55.01 -35.97 -10.25
N ILE A 392 54.87 -34.75 -9.74
CA ILE A 392 55.84 -34.13 -8.82
C ILE A 392 55.24 -33.72 -7.48
N LYS A 393 53.92 -33.51 -7.41
CA LYS A 393 53.24 -33.16 -6.16
C LYS A 393 51.80 -33.65 -6.18
N GLU A 394 51.31 -34.11 -5.03
CA GLU A 394 49.92 -34.49 -4.82
C GLU A 394 49.38 -33.88 -3.52
N PHE A 395 48.18 -33.29 -3.60
CA PHE A 395 47.41 -32.84 -2.45
C PHE A 395 46.11 -33.62 -2.41
N VAL A 396 45.75 -34.13 -1.23
CA VAL A 396 44.51 -34.87 -1.00
C VAL A 396 43.75 -34.18 0.13
N LYS A 397 42.51 -33.76 -0.14
CA LYS A 397 41.55 -33.28 0.86
C LYS A 397 40.39 -34.26 0.92
N GLN A 398 40.01 -34.64 2.13
CA GLN A 398 38.86 -35.53 2.37
C GLN A 398 37.69 -34.75 2.96
N SER A 399 36.46 -35.21 2.71
CA SER A 399 35.23 -34.62 3.24
C SER A 399 35.15 -33.11 2.99
N VAL A 400 35.33 -32.71 1.74
CA VAL A 400 35.37 -31.31 1.32
C VAL A 400 33.93 -30.80 1.20
N PRO A 401 33.55 -29.74 1.93
CA PRO A 401 32.20 -29.17 1.81
C PRO A 401 31.96 -28.60 0.42
N GLU A 402 30.68 -28.42 0.08
CA GLU A 402 30.31 -27.66 -1.12
C GLU A 402 30.78 -26.20 -1.03
N GLY A 403 30.87 -25.55 -2.19
CA GLY A 403 31.28 -24.14 -2.29
C GLY A 403 32.74 -23.96 -2.67
N TYR A 404 33.29 -22.80 -2.30
CA TYR A 404 34.64 -22.37 -2.64
C TYR A 404 35.69 -22.99 -1.72
N ASP A 405 36.83 -23.38 -2.28
CA ASP A 405 37.95 -23.87 -1.49
C ASP A 405 39.30 -23.70 -2.22
N GLU A 406 40.39 -23.80 -1.46
CA GLU A 406 41.75 -23.48 -1.89
C GLU A 406 42.78 -24.57 -1.54
N ILE A 407 43.84 -24.64 -2.34
CA ILE A 407 45.05 -25.42 -2.08
C ILE A 407 46.28 -24.54 -2.35
N ILE A 408 47.15 -24.37 -1.35
CA ILE A 408 48.39 -23.60 -1.47
C ILE A 408 49.54 -24.54 -1.79
N TRP A 409 50.33 -24.21 -2.81
CA TRP A 409 51.56 -24.92 -3.16
C TRP A 409 52.77 -24.01 -3.03
N ASP A 410 53.76 -24.46 -2.25
CA ASP A 410 55.06 -23.80 -2.02
C ASP A 410 56.09 -24.08 -3.13
N LEU A 411 55.62 -24.58 -4.27
CA LEU A 411 56.41 -24.87 -5.46
C LEU A 411 57.59 -25.82 -5.20
N LYS A 412 57.39 -26.81 -4.32
CA LYS A 412 58.30 -27.93 -4.09
C LYS A 412 57.70 -29.25 -4.55
N ASP A 413 58.53 -30.19 -4.98
CA ASP A 413 58.10 -31.56 -5.25
C ASP A 413 57.90 -32.37 -3.94
N GLU A 414 57.54 -33.65 -4.06
CA GLU A 414 57.37 -34.54 -2.89
C GLU A 414 58.66 -34.74 -2.08
N GLU A 415 59.83 -34.61 -2.71
CA GLU A 415 61.13 -34.70 -2.06
C GLU A 415 61.56 -33.37 -1.41
N LYS A 416 60.67 -32.37 -1.43
CA LYS A 416 60.88 -31.00 -0.91
C LYS A 416 61.91 -30.19 -1.70
N ASN A 417 62.23 -30.58 -2.93
CA ASN A 417 63.09 -29.81 -3.81
C ASN A 417 62.28 -28.74 -4.54
N SER A 418 62.84 -27.54 -4.70
CA SER A 418 62.19 -26.49 -5.51
C SER A 418 62.11 -26.91 -6.97
N VAL A 419 60.94 -26.70 -7.58
CA VAL A 419 60.72 -26.96 -9.00
C VAL A 419 61.34 -25.85 -9.87
N ALA A 420 61.80 -26.20 -11.07
CA ALA A 420 62.42 -25.26 -12.00
C ALA A 420 61.40 -24.36 -12.73
N ASN A 421 61.86 -23.27 -13.33
CA ASN A 421 61.05 -22.48 -14.25
C ASN A 421 60.61 -23.32 -15.45
N GLY A 422 59.37 -23.13 -15.90
CA GLY A 422 58.81 -23.90 -17.01
C GLY A 422 57.29 -24.06 -16.95
N VAL A 423 56.77 -24.85 -17.87
CA VAL A 423 55.34 -25.18 -17.94
C VAL A 423 55.06 -26.47 -17.19
N TYR A 424 54.01 -26.44 -16.38
CA TYR A 424 53.50 -27.56 -15.60
C TYR A 424 52.03 -27.77 -15.93
N PHE A 425 51.59 -29.02 -15.77
CA PHE A 425 50.18 -29.38 -15.85
C PHE A 425 49.68 -29.73 -14.46
N TYR A 426 48.43 -29.44 -14.18
CA TYR A 426 47.80 -29.89 -12.95
C TYR A 426 46.42 -30.46 -13.23
N ARG A 427 46.01 -31.43 -12.43
CA ARG A 427 44.75 -32.15 -12.56
C ARG A 427 44.02 -32.13 -11.23
N PHE A 428 42.80 -31.62 -11.26
CA PHE A 428 41.85 -31.77 -10.17
C PHE A 428 40.99 -33.01 -10.40
N ILE A 429 40.80 -33.78 -9.34
CA ILE A 429 39.93 -34.95 -9.31
C ILE A 429 39.01 -34.80 -8.11
N ALA A 430 37.71 -34.64 -8.32
CA ALA A 430 36.72 -34.55 -7.26
C ALA A 430 35.83 -35.80 -7.29
N ARG A 431 35.59 -36.41 -6.12
CA ARG A 431 34.83 -37.66 -5.99
C ARG A 431 33.67 -37.48 -5.02
N ARG A 432 32.50 -37.99 -5.37
CA ARG A 432 31.30 -38.01 -4.52
C ARG A 432 30.49 -39.27 -4.82
N LYS A 433 30.31 -40.13 -3.82
CA LYS A 433 29.44 -41.33 -3.87
C LYS A 433 29.65 -42.19 -5.11
N GLY A 434 30.90 -42.35 -5.53
CA GLY A 434 31.28 -43.13 -6.72
C GLY A 434 31.24 -42.37 -8.06
N GLU A 435 30.76 -41.13 -8.09
CA GLU A 435 30.94 -40.21 -9.23
C GLU A 435 32.30 -39.53 -9.14
N GLU A 436 32.96 -39.36 -10.28
CA GLU A 436 34.26 -38.70 -10.41
C GLU A 436 34.21 -37.59 -11.47
N LYS A 437 34.73 -36.41 -11.14
CA LYS A 437 34.97 -35.31 -12.08
C LYS A 437 36.47 -35.03 -12.17
N ILE A 438 36.99 -34.96 -13.38
CA ILE A 438 38.40 -34.72 -13.65
C ILE A 438 38.55 -33.51 -14.56
N GLU A 439 39.34 -32.54 -14.14
CA GLU A 439 39.67 -31.36 -14.93
C GLU A 439 41.19 -31.16 -14.96
N THR A 440 41.74 -30.82 -16.13
CA THR A 440 43.20 -30.65 -16.32
C THR A 440 43.52 -29.30 -16.91
N PHE A 441 44.48 -28.60 -16.32
CA PHE A 441 44.91 -27.26 -16.69
C PHE A 441 46.43 -27.15 -16.76
N LYS A 442 46.91 -25.98 -17.21
CA LYS A 442 48.33 -25.66 -17.31
C LYS A 442 48.66 -24.43 -16.48
N MET A 443 49.89 -24.37 -15.98
CA MET A 443 50.49 -23.19 -15.36
C MET A 443 51.92 -23.00 -15.82
N ALA A 444 52.42 -21.77 -15.76
CA ALA A 444 53.82 -21.46 -15.99
C ALA A 444 54.47 -20.99 -14.68
N ILE A 445 55.72 -21.36 -14.44
CA ILE A 445 56.55 -20.84 -13.35
C ILE A 445 57.70 -20.04 -13.96
N LEU A 446 57.84 -18.79 -13.55
CA LEU A 446 58.84 -17.82 -14.01
C LEU A 446 59.35 -17.03 -12.80
N ARG A 447 60.28 -17.63 -12.05
CA ARG A 447 61.01 -16.97 -10.96
C ARG A 447 62.24 -16.23 -11.43
#